data_AF-G8YG74-F1
#
_entry.id   AF-G8YG74-F1
#
_cell.length_a   1.000
_cell.length_b   1.000
_cell.length_c   1.000
_cell.angle_alpha   90.00
_cell.angle_beta   90.00
_cell.angle_gamma   90.00
#
_symmetry.space_group_name_H-M   'P 1'
#
loop_
_entity.id
_entity.type
_entity.pdbx_description
1 polymer ?
#
loop_
_entity_poly.entity_id
_entity_poly.type
_entity_poly.pdbx_seq_one_letter_code
_entity_poly.pdbx_strand_id
1 'polypeptide(L)'
;MTVVPDSFKAQINQGVPGNVKARPDPLPAGKKIAENKKSPCSFDTSFEDAATKTSVGGRTPETAAAFEEAEEALSSGDYSKAIRTLWYLKLSTFYNEDSANVWAYVAFSFAHLGFAEHVGFALKKIRETSLEQNVLKPEVITELKKVSK
;
A
#
# COMPACT_ATOMS: atom_id res chain seq x y z
N MET A 1 -12.52 14.67 -10.29
CA MET A 1 -12.01 14.75 -8.91
C MET A 1 -13.03 14.06 -8.01
N THR A 2 -12.79 12.80 -7.67
CA THR A 2 -13.70 11.99 -6.85
C THR A 2 -13.50 12.36 -5.38
N VAL A 3 -14.57 12.84 -4.75
CA VAL A 3 -14.60 13.22 -3.33
C VAL A 3 -14.44 11.97 -2.49
N VAL A 4 -13.45 11.99 -1.61
CA VAL A 4 -13.13 10.90 -0.69
C VAL A 4 -14.20 10.81 0.42
N PRO A 5 -14.90 9.68 0.61
CA PRO A 5 -15.97 9.53 1.61
C PRO A 5 -15.46 9.62 3.07
N ASP A 6 -16.21 10.19 4.03
CA ASP A 6 -15.70 10.40 5.41
C ASP A 6 -15.39 9.13 6.22
N SER A 7 -16.02 7.99 5.91
CA SER A 7 -15.68 6.68 6.49
C SER A 7 -14.23 6.25 6.21
N PHE A 8 -13.60 6.84 5.20
CA PHE A 8 -12.23 6.65 4.76
C PHE A 8 -11.17 7.28 5.68
N LYS A 9 -11.47 8.44 6.29
CA LYS A 9 -10.55 9.13 7.22
C LYS A 9 -10.26 8.29 8.46
N ALA A 10 -11.17 7.39 8.82
CA ALA A 10 -11.06 6.53 9.98
C ALA A 10 -10.14 5.31 9.74
N GLN A 11 -10.12 4.72 8.53
CA GLN A 11 -9.43 3.44 8.29
C GLN A 11 -7.89 3.55 8.23
N ILE A 12 -7.34 4.63 7.67
CA ILE A 12 -5.87 4.85 7.69
C ILE A 12 -5.38 5.10 9.12
N ASN A 13 -6.21 5.71 9.97
CA ASN A 13 -5.90 5.95 11.37
C ASN A 13 -6.15 4.74 12.30
N GLN A 14 -6.80 3.68 11.82
CA GLN A 14 -7.15 2.49 12.63
C GLN A 14 -5.95 1.57 12.94
N GLY A 15 -4.78 1.81 12.32
CA GLY A 15 -3.52 1.14 12.64
C GLY A 15 -2.66 1.86 13.69
N VAL A 16 -3.08 3.04 14.16
CA VAL A 16 -2.30 3.88 15.08
C VAL A 16 -2.82 3.69 16.51
N PRO A 17 -1.97 3.27 17.48
CA PRO A 17 -2.37 3.18 18.89
C PRO A 17 -2.93 4.51 19.41
N GLY A 18 -4.05 4.44 20.13
CA GLY A 18 -4.89 5.58 20.51
C GLY A 18 -4.14 6.73 21.20
N ASN A 19 -4.05 7.86 20.50
CA ASN A 19 -4.12 9.25 21.03
C ASN A 19 -3.87 10.33 19.95
N VAL A 20 -3.72 9.94 18.68
CA VAL A 20 -3.54 10.92 17.60
C VAL A 20 -4.90 11.48 17.22
N LYS A 21 -5.22 12.69 17.72
CA LYS A 21 -6.37 13.49 17.26
C LYS A 21 -6.40 13.45 15.73
N ALA A 22 -7.54 13.02 15.19
CA ALA A 22 -7.80 12.86 13.75
C ALA A 22 -7.12 13.98 12.94
N ARG A 23 -6.11 13.62 12.15
CA ARG A 23 -5.49 14.59 11.24
C ARG A 23 -6.50 14.95 10.14
N PRO A 24 -6.59 16.24 9.79
CA PRO A 24 -7.49 16.70 8.75
C PRO A 24 -7.02 16.17 7.39
N ASP A 25 -7.91 15.43 6.73
CA ASP A 25 -7.75 14.81 5.41
C ASP A 25 -6.63 13.74 5.34
N PRO A 26 -6.89 12.52 4.85
CA PRO A 26 -5.89 11.46 4.90
C PRO A 26 -4.76 11.66 3.89
N LEU A 27 -4.90 12.57 2.91
CA LEU A 27 -3.85 13.11 2.04
C LEU A 27 -4.53 14.10 1.06
N PRO A 28 -4.55 15.42 1.33
CA PRO A 28 -5.11 16.37 0.36
C PRO A 28 -4.38 16.21 -0.98
N ALA A 29 -5.13 16.27 -2.08
CA ALA A 29 -4.58 16.17 -3.43
C ALA A 29 -3.33 17.05 -3.56
N GLY A 30 -2.17 16.43 -3.86
CA GLY A 30 -0.89 17.13 -3.99
C GLY A 30 0.06 17.10 -2.80
N LYS A 31 -0.32 16.70 -1.58
CA LYS A 31 0.66 16.59 -0.46
C LYS A 31 1.35 15.23 -0.41
N LYS A 32 2.64 15.10 -0.73
CA LYS A 32 3.33 13.80 -0.65
C LYS A 32 3.30 13.23 0.78
N ILE A 33 3.11 11.92 0.92
CA ILE A 33 3.40 11.19 2.17
C ILE A 33 4.90 11.31 2.38
N ALA A 34 5.28 12.02 3.44
CA ALA A 34 6.69 12.14 3.82
C ALA A 34 7.14 10.90 4.58
N GLU A 35 8.43 10.58 4.46
CA GLU A 35 9.08 9.51 5.23
C GLU A 35 8.90 9.72 6.74
N ASN A 36 8.80 8.60 7.46
CA ASN A 36 8.71 8.57 8.90
C ASN A 36 10.04 8.97 9.55
N LYS A 37 10.11 10.19 10.08
CA LYS A 37 11.32 10.70 10.76
C LYS A 37 11.41 10.31 12.24
N LYS A 38 10.35 9.78 12.84
CA LYS A 38 10.27 9.58 14.30
C LYS A 38 10.84 8.23 14.72
N SER A 39 10.49 7.18 13.97
CA SER A 39 10.96 5.80 14.20
C SER A 39 10.93 5.01 12.88
N PRO A 40 11.82 5.30 11.91
CA PRO A 40 11.83 4.62 10.62
C PRO A 40 12.19 3.14 10.78
N CYS A 41 11.56 2.27 10.00
CA CYS A 41 12.12 0.96 9.68
C CYS A 41 13.09 1.07 8.49
N SER A 42 14.03 0.13 8.40
CA SER A 42 14.96 0.01 7.26
C SER A 42 14.45 -1.04 6.29
N PHE A 43 14.35 -0.68 5.01
CA PHE A 43 13.92 -1.55 3.93
C PHE A 43 14.53 -1.05 2.62
N ASP A 44 15.45 -1.81 2.04
CA ASP A 44 16.32 -1.35 0.93
C ASP A 44 16.04 -2.07 -0.39
N THR A 45 15.08 -3.00 -0.42
CA THR A 45 14.81 -3.84 -1.59
C THR A 45 14.11 -3.02 -2.68
N SER A 46 14.70 -2.96 -3.87
CA SER A 46 14.15 -2.24 -5.03
C SER A 46 12.85 -2.90 -5.52
N PHE A 47 11.97 -2.13 -6.18
CA PHE A 47 10.71 -2.70 -6.67
C PHE A 47 10.94 -3.73 -7.80
N GLU A 48 11.92 -3.48 -8.66
CA GLU A 48 12.31 -4.38 -9.76
C GLU A 48 12.80 -5.74 -9.24
N ASP A 49 13.53 -5.73 -8.12
CA ASP A 49 13.99 -6.94 -7.45
C ASP A 49 12.89 -7.59 -6.60
N ALA A 50 11.88 -6.82 -6.19
CA ALA A 50 10.83 -7.29 -5.33
C ALA A 50 9.64 -7.94 -6.05
N ALA A 51 9.35 -7.54 -7.29
CA ALA A 51 8.18 -8.00 -8.03
C ALA A 51 8.38 -9.41 -8.63
N THR A 52 7.31 -10.22 -8.70
CA THR A 52 7.34 -11.56 -9.31
C THR A 52 7.11 -11.54 -10.84
N LYS A 53 6.91 -10.35 -11.44
CA LYS A 53 6.55 -10.14 -12.86
C LYS A 53 5.31 -10.92 -13.34
N THR A 54 4.55 -11.52 -12.42
CA THR A 54 3.36 -12.30 -12.77
C THR A 54 2.22 -11.33 -13.04
N SER A 55 1.78 -11.26 -14.29
CA SER A 55 0.57 -10.52 -14.65
C SER A 55 -0.63 -11.16 -13.97
N VAL A 56 -1.38 -10.39 -13.19
CA VAL A 56 -2.64 -10.85 -12.61
C VAL A 56 -3.70 -10.75 -13.70
N GLY A 57 -4.09 -11.91 -14.24
CA GLY A 57 -5.13 -12.00 -15.27
C GLY A 57 -6.51 -11.63 -14.73
N GLY A 58 -7.42 -11.19 -15.60
CA GLY A 58 -8.82 -10.94 -15.26
C GLY A 58 -9.16 -9.52 -14.80
N ARG A 59 -8.20 -8.59 -14.80
CA ARG A 59 -8.43 -7.18 -14.44
C ARG A 59 -9.28 -6.45 -15.47
N THR A 60 -10.16 -5.56 -15.01
CA THR A 60 -10.77 -4.57 -15.90
C THR A 60 -9.70 -3.61 -16.44
N PRO A 61 -9.89 -2.99 -17.61
CA PRO A 61 -8.92 -2.04 -18.16
C PRO A 61 -8.54 -0.92 -17.18
N GLU A 62 -9.49 -0.43 -16.39
CA GLU A 62 -9.27 0.62 -15.39
C GLU A 62 -8.42 0.12 -14.21
N THR A 63 -8.64 -1.12 -13.79
CA THR A 63 -7.88 -1.78 -12.73
C THR A 63 -6.44 -2.03 -13.17
N ALA A 64 -6.27 -2.53 -14.41
CA ALA A 64 -4.94 -2.75 -14.99
C ALA A 64 -4.15 -1.44 -15.07
N ALA A 65 -4.76 -0.36 -15.59
CA ALA A 65 -4.12 0.95 -15.69
C ALA A 65 -3.68 1.52 -14.32
N ALA A 66 -4.49 1.31 -13.28
CA ALA A 66 -4.13 1.75 -11.92
C ALA A 66 -2.96 0.96 -11.32
N PHE A 67 -2.85 -0.35 -11.60
CA PHE A 67 -1.68 -1.13 -11.20
C PHE A 67 -0.44 -0.71 -11.98
N GLU A 68 -0.54 -0.47 -13.28
CA GLU A 68 0.58 0.05 -14.08
C GLU A 68 1.09 1.39 -13.55
N GLU A 69 0.18 2.33 -13.23
CA GLU A 69 0.56 3.62 -12.64
C GLU A 69 1.23 3.44 -11.26
N ALA A 70 0.75 2.48 -10.46
CA ALA A 70 1.37 2.18 -9.16
C ALA A 70 2.76 1.57 -9.31
N GLU A 71 2.95 0.65 -10.25
CA GLU A 71 4.25 0.02 -10.56
C GLU A 71 5.26 1.05 -11.07
N GLU A 72 4.84 1.97 -11.95
CA GLU A 72 5.68 3.08 -12.42
C GLU A 72 6.09 4.00 -11.24
N ALA A 73 5.15 4.31 -10.35
CA ALA A 73 5.42 5.09 -9.15
C ALA A 73 6.41 4.37 -8.20
N LEU A 74 6.29 3.05 -8.06
CA LEU A 74 7.19 2.24 -7.23
C LEU A 74 8.60 2.16 -7.81
N SER A 75 8.73 1.95 -9.12
CA SER A 75 10.04 1.93 -9.80
C SER A 75 10.74 3.29 -9.79
N SER A 76 9.97 4.39 -9.82
CA SER A 76 10.51 5.76 -9.73
C SER A 76 10.76 6.25 -8.30
N GLY A 77 10.45 5.43 -7.28
CA GLY A 77 10.61 5.79 -5.87
C GLY A 77 9.56 6.77 -5.34
N ASP A 78 8.49 7.07 -6.09
CA ASP A 78 7.36 7.85 -5.60
C ASP A 78 6.37 6.96 -4.84
N TYR A 79 6.81 6.43 -3.69
CA TYR A 79 6.01 5.57 -2.82
C TYR A 79 4.71 6.26 -2.35
N SER A 80 4.72 7.60 -2.25
CA SER A 80 3.51 8.35 -1.94
C SER A 80 2.47 8.27 -3.05
N LYS A 81 2.88 8.37 -4.32
CA LYS A 81 1.97 8.24 -5.46
C LYS A 81 1.45 6.81 -5.53
N ALA A 82 2.32 5.81 -5.38
CA ALA A 82 1.93 4.39 -5.38
C ALA A 82 0.83 4.09 -4.35
N ILE A 83 1.01 4.49 -3.08
CA ILE A 83 0.01 4.29 -2.02
C ILE A 83 -1.33 4.91 -2.40
N ARG A 84 -1.33 6.12 -2.95
CA ARG A 84 -2.55 6.82 -3.33
C ARG A 84 -3.29 6.10 -4.44
N THR A 85 -2.60 5.76 -5.52
CA THR A 85 -3.18 5.10 -6.69
C THR A 85 -3.84 3.78 -6.29
N LEU A 86 -3.12 2.94 -5.53
CA LEU A 86 -3.62 1.64 -5.06
C LEU A 86 -4.80 1.78 -4.10
N TRP A 87 -4.82 2.83 -3.30
CA TRP A 87 -5.87 3.05 -2.33
C TRP A 87 -7.14 3.62 -2.97
N TYR A 88 -7.01 4.51 -3.97
CA TYR A 88 -8.14 4.94 -4.80
C TYR A 88 -8.73 3.78 -5.58
N LEU A 89 -7.86 2.93 -6.14
CA LEU A 89 -8.29 1.70 -6.81
C LEU A 89 -9.13 0.84 -5.86
N LYS A 90 -8.64 0.63 -4.63
CA LYS A 90 -9.38 -0.16 -3.62
C LYS A 90 -10.76 0.41 -3.29
N LEU A 91 -10.96 1.73 -3.38
CA LEU A 91 -12.28 2.34 -3.20
C LEU A 91 -13.19 2.20 -4.41
N SER A 92 -12.64 2.31 -5.62
CA SER A 92 -13.43 2.27 -6.85
C SER A 92 -13.88 0.86 -7.20
N THR A 93 -13.08 -0.15 -6.88
CA THR A 93 -13.39 -1.55 -7.13
C THR A 93 -13.78 -2.21 -5.82
N PHE A 94 -15.08 -2.40 -5.59
CA PHE A 94 -15.62 -3.25 -4.51
C PHE A 94 -15.23 -4.75 -4.64
N TYR A 95 -14.28 -5.09 -5.52
CA TYR A 95 -13.84 -6.44 -5.81
C TYR A 95 -12.72 -6.91 -4.87
N ASN A 96 -12.79 -8.20 -4.54
CA ASN A 96 -11.92 -8.88 -3.58
C ASN A 96 -10.63 -9.43 -4.20
N GLU A 97 -10.61 -9.74 -5.50
CA GLU A 97 -9.48 -10.46 -6.13
C GLU A 97 -8.16 -9.70 -6.10
N ASP A 98 -8.17 -8.37 -6.25
CA ASP A 98 -6.95 -7.55 -6.20
C ASP A 98 -6.62 -7.00 -4.80
N SER A 99 -7.40 -7.38 -3.77
CA SER A 99 -7.18 -6.85 -2.43
C SER A 99 -5.80 -7.22 -1.89
N ALA A 100 -5.36 -8.47 -2.02
CA ALA A 100 -4.02 -8.88 -1.61
C ALA A 100 -2.91 -8.15 -2.38
N ASN A 101 -3.11 -7.92 -3.68
CA ASN A 101 -2.17 -7.23 -4.57
C ASN A 101 -1.99 -5.77 -4.17
N VAL A 102 -3.10 -5.07 -3.92
CA VAL A 102 -3.12 -3.71 -3.37
C VAL A 102 -2.34 -3.67 -2.07
N TRP A 103 -2.65 -4.56 -1.12
CA TRP A 103 -2.03 -4.55 0.20
C TRP A 103 -0.54 -4.92 0.16
N ALA A 104 -0.10 -5.77 -0.77
CA ALA A 104 1.30 -6.10 -0.96
C ALA A 104 2.12 -4.88 -1.39
N TYR A 105 1.66 -4.15 -2.42
CA TYR A 105 2.34 -2.93 -2.88
C TYR A 105 2.25 -1.78 -1.88
N VAL A 106 1.15 -1.67 -1.14
CA VAL A 106 1.01 -0.71 -0.05
C VAL A 106 1.98 -1.04 1.09
N ALA A 107 2.12 -2.31 1.48
CA ALA A 107 3.10 -2.74 2.48
C ALA A 107 4.54 -2.40 2.05
N PHE A 108 4.87 -2.68 0.79
CA PHE A 108 6.17 -2.35 0.20
C PHE A 108 6.45 -0.84 0.23
N SER A 109 5.47 -0.02 -0.17
CA SER A 109 5.58 1.44 -0.17
C SER A 109 5.76 2.00 1.24
N PHE A 110 5.02 1.47 2.22
CA PHE A 110 5.15 1.90 3.61
C PHE A 110 6.48 1.51 4.24
N ALA A 111 7.05 0.37 3.85
CA ALA A 111 8.37 -0.06 4.31
C ALA A 111 9.46 0.92 3.84
N HIS A 112 9.42 1.33 2.56
CA HIS A 112 10.32 2.36 2.02
C HIS A 112 10.14 3.73 2.67
N LEU A 113 8.91 4.08 3.07
CA LEU A 113 8.63 5.31 3.81
C LEU A 113 8.90 5.19 5.32
N GLY A 114 9.36 4.04 5.82
CA GLY A 114 9.71 3.84 7.22
C GLY A 114 8.52 3.65 8.19
N PHE A 115 7.32 3.32 7.69
CA PHE A 115 6.10 3.17 8.51
C PHE A 115 5.83 1.71 8.91
N ALA A 116 6.62 1.16 9.84
CA ALA A 116 6.52 -0.22 10.34
C ALA A 116 5.08 -0.68 10.72
N GLU A 117 4.33 0.15 11.47
CA GLU A 117 2.96 -0.17 11.89
C GLU A 117 2.01 -0.34 10.68
N HIS A 118 2.21 0.47 9.64
CA HIS A 118 1.38 0.43 8.43
C HIS A 118 1.73 -0.77 7.55
N VAL A 119 2.99 -1.21 7.57
CA VAL A 119 3.39 -2.51 6.99
C VAL A 119 2.65 -3.64 7.70
N GLY A 120 2.62 -3.63 9.04
CA GLY A 120 1.90 -4.65 9.82
C GLY A 120 0.40 -4.69 9.52
N PHE A 121 -0.23 -3.52 9.42
CA PHE A 121 -1.63 -3.42 9.02
C PHE A 121 -1.87 -4.00 7.62
N ALA A 122 -1.06 -3.63 6.63
CA ALA A 122 -1.19 -4.12 5.27
C ALA A 122 -0.99 -5.65 5.20
N LEU A 123 0.01 -6.19 5.89
CA LEU A 123 0.23 -7.64 5.98
C LEU A 123 -0.93 -8.38 6.65
N LYS A 124 -1.54 -7.79 7.69
CA LYS A 124 -2.76 -8.34 8.30
C LYS A 124 -3.90 -8.39 7.29
N LYS A 125 -4.07 -7.33 6.49
CA LYS A 125 -5.07 -7.29 5.44
C LYS A 125 -4.86 -8.33 4.35
N ILE A 126 -3.61 -8.58 3.92
CA ILE A 126 -3.32 -9.70 3.00
C ILE A 126 -3.83 -11.02 3.58
N ARG A 127 -3.52 -11.31 4.86
CA ARG A 127 -3.98 -12.56 5.52
C ARG A 127 -5.50 -12.69 5.61
N GLU A 128 -6.21 -11.58 5.85
CA GLU A 128 -7.67 -11.55 5.94
C GLU A 128 -8.36 -11.86 4.61
N THR A 129 -7.68 -11.67 3.48
CA THR A 129 -8.30 -11.82 2.16
C THR A 129 -8.44 -13.26 1.72
N SER A 130 -7.72 -14.22 2.34
CA SER A 130 -7.63 -15.63 1.92
C SER A 130 -7.31 -15.83 0.42
N LEU A 131 -6.87 -14.76 -0.25
CA LEU A 131 -6.54 -14.68 -1.66
C LEU A 131 -5.05 -14.42 -1.75
N GLU A 132 -4.25 -15.42 -1.40
CA GLU A 132 -2.80 -15.31 -1.39
C GLU A 132 -2.25 -15.28 -2.82
N GLN A 133 -2.24 -14.11 -3.42
CA GLN A 133 -1.53 -13.84 -4.67
C GLN A 133 -0.12 -13.29 -4.36
N ASN A 134 0.91 -13.96 -4.88
CA ASN A 134 2.31 -13.59 -4.66
C ASN A 134 2.79 -12.59 -5.71
N VAL A 135 2.39 -11.32 -5.56
CA VAL A 135 2.86 -10.22 -6.44
C VAL A 135 4.29 -9.80 -6.12
N LEU A 136 4.69 -9.92 -4.85
CA LEU A 136 6.06 -9.74 -4.39
C LEU A 136 6.71 -11.10 -4.17
N LYS A 137 8.02 -11.17 -4.35
CA LYS A 137 8.79 -12.40 -4.12
C LYS A 137 8.66 -12.85 -2.65
N PRO A 138 8.63 -14.16 -2.36
CA PRO A 138 8.48 -14.66 -0.99
C PRO A 138 9.51 -14.13 0.01
N GLU A 139 10.73 -13.87 -0.46
CA GLU A 139 11.82 -13.29 0.34
C GLU A 139 11.44 -11.88 0.81
N VAL A 140 10.88 -11.07 -0.08
CA VAL A 140 10.42 -9.70 0.21
C VAL A 140 9.27 -9.74 1.22
N ILE A 141 8.31 -10.64 1.05
CA ILE A 141 7.22 -10.82 2.03
C ILE A 141 7.78 -11.18 3.41
N THR A 142 8.85 -11.97 3.46
CA THR A 142 9.52 -12.34 4.72
C THR A 142 10.23 -11.14 5.35
N GLU A 143 10.88 -10.29 4.54
CA GLU A 143 11.47 -9.04 5.02
C GLU A 143 10.42 -8.07 5.55
N LEU A 144 9.30 -7.90 4.83
CA LEU A 144 8.18 -7.07 5.26
C LEU A 144 7.63 -7.53 6.62
N LYS A 145 7.56 -8.84 6.86
CA LYS A 145 7.16 -9.41 8.17
C LYS A 145 8.16 -9.10 9.29
N LYS A 146 9.45 -8.92 9.00
CA LYS A 146 10.46 -8.55 10.00
C LYS A 146 10.37 -7.08 10.39
N VAL A 147 9.99 -6.21 9.46
CA VAL A 147 9.83 -4.77 9.70
C VAL A 147 8.45 -4.39 10.22
N SER A 148 7.43 -5.24 10.03
CA SER A 148 6.12 -5.05 10.65
C SER A 148 6.22 -5.26 12.16
N LYS A 149 6.35 -4.16 12.90
CA LYS A 149 6.33 -4.12 14.36
C LYS A 149 5.03 -3.51 14.85
#